data_AF-A0A5R2N6D0-F1
#
_entry.id   AF-A0A5R2N6D0-F1
#
_cell.length_a   1.000
_cell.length_b   1.000
_cell.length_c   1.000
_cell.angle_alpha   90.00
_cell.angle_beta   90.00
_cell.angle_gamma   90.00
#
_symmetry.space_group_name_H-M   'P 1'
#
loop_
_entity.id
_entity.type
_entity.pdbx_description
1 polymer ?
#
loop_
_entity_poly.entity_id
_entity_poly.type
_entity_poly.pdbx_seq_one_letter_code
_entity_poly.pdbx_strand_id
1 'polypeptide(L)'
;MLRILANGACLAALALASQAAQAVDAEQCRVVRMAEPGWNDLAFTTGVGNVLLQALGYQPQSEVLGINVIYEGMKNRDLDLFLGYWDPAMVTYYEPYKKDGSIENVRVNLVGAKYTFA
;
A
#
# COMPACT_ATOMS: atom_id res chain seq x y z
N MET A 1 19.27 -50.58 -6.29
CA MET A 1 18.38 -50.11 -5.20
C MET A 1 18.88 -48.83 -4.53
N LEU A 2 20.18 -48.73 -4.18
CA LEU A 2 20.74 -47.54 -3.50
C LEU A 2 20.64 -46.22 -4.29
N ARG A 3 20.70 -46.27 -5.64
CA ARG A 3 20.56 -45.08 -6.52
C ARG A 3 19.13 -44.54 -6.63
N ILE A 4 18.11 -45.38 -6.43
CA ILE A 4 16.69 -44.97 -6.52
C ILE A 4 16.27 -44.24 -5.23
N LEU A 5 16.81 -44.67 -4.08
CA LEU A 5 16.62 -44.00 -2.79
C LEU A 5 17.25 -42.60 -2.75
N ALA A 6 18.44 -42.43 -3.35
CA ALA A 6 19.13 -41.14 -3.42
C ALA A 6 18.35 -40.10 -4.26
N ASN A 7 17.75 -40.51 -5.38
CA ASN A 7 16.95 -39.61 -6.22
C ASN A 7 15.61 -39.22 -5.56
N GLY A 8 14.98 -40.14 -4.82
CA GLY A 8 13.75 -39.85 -4.07
C GLY A 8 13.95 -38.84 -2.93
N ALA A 9 15.10 -38.91 -2.24
CA ALA A 9 15.45 -37.97 -1.17
C ALA A 9 15.67 -36.54 -1.69
N CYS A 10 16.28 -36.37 -2.88
CA CYS A 10 16.47 -35.05 -3.48
C CYS A 10 15.13 -34.41 -3.92
N LEU A 11 14.20 -35.18 -4.49
CA LEU A 11 12.88 -34.67 -4.89
C LEU A 11 12.02 -34.27 -3.67
N ALA A 12 12.09 -35.03 -2.58
CA ALA A 12 11.40 -34.68 -1.34
C ALA A 12 11.96 -33.40 -0.70
N ALA A 13 13.28 -33.20 -0.72
CA ALA A 13 13.92 -31.99 -0.21
C ALA A 13 13.54 -30.74 -1.04
N LEU A 14 13.43 -30.87 -2.36
CA LEU A 14 12.96 -29.78 -3.25
C LEU A 14 11.47 -29.43 -3.03
N ALA A 15 10.62 -30.42 -2.78
CA ALA A 15 9.19 -30.22 -2.49
C ALA A 15 8.93 -29.61 -1.09
N LEU A 16 9.82 -29.85 -0.14
CA LEU A 16 9.81 -29.22 1.20
C LEU A 16 10.37 -27.79 1.15
N ALA A 17 11.38 -27.53 0.32
CA ALA A 17 11.94 -26.19 0.11
C ALA A 17 10.94 -25.23 -0.57
N SER A 18 10.04 -25.73 -1.43
CA SER A 18 9.00 -24.91 -2.06
C SER A 18 7.90 -24.44 -1.11
N GLN A 19 7.77 -25.04 0.08
CA GLN A 19 6.79 -24.62 1.09
C GLN A 19 7.32 -23.51 2.01
N ALA A 20 8.65 -23.32 2.06
CA ALA A 20 9.29 -22.28 2.88
C ALA A 20 9.31 -20.90 2.22
N ALA A 21 8.84 -20.76 0.98
CA ALA A 21 8.75 -19.50 0.25
C ALA A 21 7.34 -18.89 0.33
N GLN A 22 6.73 -18.88 1.51
CA GLN A 22 5.74 -17.84 1.80
C GLN A 22 6.56 -16.59 2.11
N ALA A 23 6.70 -15.70 1.13
CA ALA A 23 7.29 -14.39 1.32
C ALA A 23 6.38 -13.57 2.25
N VAL A 24 6.43 -13.88 3.54
CA VAL A 24 5.88 -13.02 4.58
C VAL A 24 6.81 -11.81 4.61
N ASP A 25 6.26 -10.63 4.36
CA ASP A 25 7.01 -9.38 4.51
C ASP A 25 7.71 -9.35 5.86
N ALA A 26 8.93 -8.81 5.88
CA ALA A 26 9.68 -8.67 7.11
C ALA A 26 8.85 -7.85 8.12
N GLU A 27 8.98 -8.13 9.43
CA GLU A 27 8.11 -7.50 10.43
C GLU A 27 8.11 -5.96 10.36
N GLN A 28 9.24 -5.36 9.99
CA GLN A 28 9.33 -3.91 9.81
C GLN A 28 8.41 -3.33 8.72
N CYS A 29 7.96 -4.14 7.76
CA CYS A 29 7.07 -3.73 6.67
C CYS A 29 5.58 -3.93 7.02
N ARG A 30 5.26 -4.44 8.21
CA ARG A 30 3.85 -4.65 8.61
C ARG A 30 3.11 -3.34 8.84
N VAL A 31 3.80 -2.30 9.32
CA VAL A 31 3.14 -1.00 9.56
C VAL A 31 2.99 -0.28 8.23
N VAL A 32 1.76 0.09 7.89
CA VAL A 32 1.46 0.91 6.71
C VAL A 32 1.03 2.29 7.21
N ARG A 33 1.85 3.30 6.99
CA ARG A 33 1.62 4.66 7.47
C ARG A 33 0.83 5.44 6.42
N MET A 34 -0.37 5.85 6.79
CA MET A 34 -1.32 6.51 5.92
C MET A 34 -1.74 7.84 6.55
N ALA A 35 -2.32 8.70 5.73
CA ALA A 35 -2.99 9.90 6.21
C ALA A 35 -4.17 10.27 5.32
N GLU A 36 -5.11 11.04 5.87
CA GLU A 36 -6.27 11.58 5.15
C GLU A 36 -6.64 12.99 5.67
N PRO A 37 -7.33 13.83 4.88
CA PRO A 37 -7.54 15.24 5.22
C PRO A 37 -8.77 15.56 6.08
N GLY A 38 -9.46 14.55 6.61
CA GLY A 38 -10.65 14.68 7.46
C GLY A 38 -11.96 14.83 6.68
N TRP A 39 -11.98 14.49 5.38
CA TRP A 39 -13.21 14.55 4.57
C TRP A 39 -13.94 13.22 4.64
N ASN A 40 -15.27 13.23 4.81
CA ASN A 40 -16.04 12.00 5.06
C ASN A 40 -15.83 10.90 4.01
N ASP A 41 -15.74 11.25 2.73
CA ASP A 41 -15.48 10.32 1.63
C ASP A 41 -14.08 9.69 1.71
N LEU A 42 -13.09 10.49 2.11
CA LEU A 42 -11.70 10.04 2.23
C LEU A 42 -11.46 9.25 3.51
N ALA A 43 -12.07 9.65 4.63
CA ALA A 43 -12.12 8.87 5.85
C ALA A 43 -12.75 7.49 5.60
N PHE A 44 -13.85 7.43 4.83
CA PHE A 44 -14.46 6.16 4.43
C PHE A 44 -13.54 5.32 3.55
N THR A 45 -12.95 5.90 2.51
CA THR A 45 -12.03 5.20 1.59
C THR A 45 -10.80 4.65 2.34
N THR A 46 -10.22 5.45 3.21
CA THR A 46 -9.11 5.05 4.08
C THR A 46 -9.53 3.97 5.08
N GLY A 47 -10.73 4.07 5.65
CA GLY A 47 -11.30 3.04 6.53
C GLY A 47 -11.44 1.68 5.83
N VAL A 48 -11.93 1.66 4.59
CA VAL A 48 -11.96 0.44 3.77
C VAL A 48 -10.54 -0.10 3.54
N GLY A 49 -9.59 0.78 3.20
CA GLY A 49 -8.18 0.42 3.08
C GLY A 49 -7.61 -0.23 4.34
N ASN A 50 -7.92 0.32 5.52
CA ASN A 50 -7.49 -0.22 6.81
C ASN A 50 -8.03 -1.64 7.03
N VAL A 51 -9.32 -1.88 6.78
CA VAL A 51 -9.93 -3.21 6.92
C VAL A 51 -9.26 -4.23 5.99
N LEU A 52 -9.01 -3.86 4.74
CA LEU A 52 -8.36 -4.74 3.77
C LEU A 52 -6.90 -5.05 4.15
N LEU A 53 -6.13 -4.04 4.54
CA LEU A 53 -4.74 -4.20 4.97
C LEU A 53 -4.63 -5.08 6.23
N GLN A 54 -5.54 -4.90 7.20
CA GLN A 54 -5.63 -5.75 8.37
C GLN A 54 -5.94 -7.21 8.00
N ALA A 55 -6.88 -7.44 7.09
CA ALA A 55 -7.21 -8.79 6.61
C ALA A 55 -6.03 -9.48 5.90
N LEU A 56 -5.13 -8.70 5.30
CA LEU A 56 -3.89 -9.17 4.68
C LEU A 56 -2.73 -9.36 5.68
N GLY A 57 -2.92 -9.04 6.96
CA GLY A 57 -1.92 -9.20 8.01
C GLY A 57 -1.02 -7.98 8.27
N TYR A 58 -1.34 -6.83 7.69
CA TYR A 58 -0.66 -5.56 7.97
C TYR A 58 -1.27 -4.84 9.19
N GLN A 59 -0.56 -3.82 9.66
CA GLN A 59 -0.92 -2.94 10.76
C GLN A 59 -1.04 -1.50 10.24
N PRO A 60 -2.14 -1.17 9.52
CA PRO A 60 -2.33 0.16 9.00
C PRO A 60 -2.55 1.17 10.12
N GLN A 61 -1.92 2.34 9.98
CA GLN A 61 -2.08 3.49 10.86
C GLN A 61 -2.43 4.69 10.00
N SER A 62 -3.48 5.44 10.37
CA SER A 62 -3.90 6.62 9.62
C SER A 62 -4.01 7.83 10.54
N GLU A 63 -3.46 8.95 10.10
CA GLU A 63 -3.57 10.24 10.77
C GLU A 63 -4.42 11.22 9.96
N VAL A 64 -5.04 12.17 10.66
CA VAL A 64 -5.76 13.29 10.04
C VAL A 64 -4.77 14.44 9.85
N LEU A 65 -4.39 14.76 8.61
CA LEU A 65 -3.36 15.76 8.30
C LEU A 65 -3.80 16.71 7.18
N GLY A 66 -3.23 17.91 7.12
CA GLY A 66 -3.45 18.83 6.00
C GLY A 66 -2.83 18.29 4.70
N ILE A 67 -3.48 18.50 3.54
CA ILE A 67 -3.04 17.95 2.24
C ILE A 67 -1.56 18.22 1.94
N ASN A 68 -1.07 19.44 2.20
CA ASN A 68 0.35 19.79 2.01
C ASN A 68 1.28 18.94 2.89
N VAL A 69 0.88 18.68 4.14
CA VAL A 69 1.66 17.86 5.09
C VAL A 69 1.67 16.40 4.64
N ILE A 70 0.56 15.90 4.08
CA ILE A 70 0.47 14.54 3.53
C ILE A 70 1.48 14.34 2.40
N TYR A 71 1.49 15.22 1.39
CA TYR A 71 2.44 15.08 0.28
C TYR A 71 3.89 15.24 0.72
N GLU A 72 4.19 16.19 1.61
CA GLU A 72 5.55 16.34 2.12
C GLU A 72 5.99 15.13 2.97
N GLY A 73 5.09 14.57 3.78
CA GLY A 73 5.33 13.34 4.53
C GLY A 73 5.61 12.14 3.63
N MET A 74 4.90 12.00 2.51
CA MET A 74 5.18 10.95 1.52
C MET A 74 6.56 11.13 0.88
N LYS A 75 6.92 12.35 0.47
CA LYS A 75 8.25 12.67 -0.07
C LYS A 75 9.38 12.33 0.92
N ASN A 76 9.18 12.65 2.19
CA ASN A 76 10.15 12.39 3.25
C ASN A 76 10.14 10.94 3.76
N ARG A 77 9.25 10.09 3.23
CA ARG A 77 9.05 8.70 3.66
C ARG A 77 8.57 8.57 5.10
N ASP A 78 7.89 9.58 5.62
CA ASP A 78 7.15 9.53 6.88
C ASP A 78 5.78 8.85 6.68
N LEU A 79 5.24 8.91 5.47
CA LEU A 79 4.02 8.24 5.03
C LEU A 79 4.30 7.32 3.85
N ASP A 80 3.58 6.20 3.78
CA ASP A 80 3.74 5.17 2.74
C ASP A 80 2.65 5.28 1.66
N LEU A 81 1.43 5.70 2.03
CA LEU A 81 0.27 5.65 1.15
C LEU A 81 -0.75 6.75 1.45
N PHE A 82 -1.25 7.40 0.40
CA PHE A 82 -2.41 8.29 0.43
C PHE A 82 -3.47 7.80 -0.57
N LEU A 83 -4.68 7.48 -0.10
CA LEU A 83 -5.77 6.95 -0.92
C LEU A 83 -6.73 8.01 -1.46
N GLY A 84 -6.51 9.28 -1.10
CA GLY A 84 -7.47 10.37 -1.31
C GLY A 84 -7.10 11.38 -2.38
N TYR A 85 -6.22 11.04 -3.32
CA TYR A 85 -5.90 11.93 -4.44
C TYR A 85 -7.10 12.08 -5.39
N TRP A 86 -7.72 13.26 -5.37
CA TRP A 86 -8.82 13.63 -6.27
C TRP A 86 -8.31 14.30 -7.54
N ASP A 87 -8.33 13.59 -8.66
CA ASP A 87 -8.02 14.14 -9.99
C ASP A 87 -9.30 14.74 -10.63
N PRO A 88 -9.34 16.01 -11.08
CA PRO A 88 -8.24 17.00 -11.15
C PRO A 88 -8.16 17.98 -9.97
N ALA A 89 -9.05 17.87 -8.99
CA ALA A 89 -9.18 18.86 -7.90
C ALA A 89 -7.88 19.06 -7.09
N MET A 90 -7.02 18.06 -7.02
CA MET A 90 -5.77 18.07 -6.27
C MET A 90 -4.50 18.09 -7.13
N VAL A 91 -4.61 18.25 -8.45
CA VAL A 91 -3.44 18.21 -9.37
C VAL A 91 -2.37 19.22 -8.96
N THR A 92 -2.74 20.42 -8.52
CA THR A 92 -1.79 21.46 -8.09
C THR A 92 -0.94 21.05 -6.88
N TYR A 93 -1.47 20.19 -6.00
CA TYR A 93 -0.73 19.64 -4.87
C TYR A 93 0.21 18.50 -5.32
N TYR A 94 -0.26 17.63 -6.22
CA TYR A 94 0.47 16.42 -6.63
C TYR A 94 1.58 16.66 -7.66
N GLU A 95 1.35 17.56 -8.63
CA GLU A 95 2.21 17.72 -9.81
C GLU A 95 3.71 17.94 -9.50
N PRO A 96 4.11 18.70 -8.46
CA PRO A 96 5.53 18.84 -8.10
C PRO A 96 6.20 17.50 -7.77
N TYR A 97 5.52 16.66 -6.98
CA TYR A 97 6.03 15.37 -6.49
C TYR A 97 5.98 14.28 -7.57
N LYS A 98 5.06 14.41 -8.52
CA LYS A 98 5.05 13.61 -9.74
C LYS A 98 6.27 13.91 -10.62
N LYS A 99 6.59 15.20 -10.80
CA LYS A 99 7.67 15.66 -11.68
C LYS A 99 9.05 15.28 -11.16
N ASP A 100 9.28 15.37 -9.85
CA ASP A 100 10.55 14.96 -9.24
C ASP A 100 10.64 13.45 -8.97
N GLY A 101 9.54 12.71 -9.17
CA GLY A 101 9.47 11.26 -9.01
C GLY A 101 9.46 10.79 -7.56
N SER A 102 9.27 11.69 -6.60
CA SER A 102 9.19 11.33 -5.18
C SER A 102 7.90 10.59 -4.82
N ILE A 103 6.82 10.77 -5.60
CA ILE A 103 5.51 10.15 -5.34
C ILE A 103 4.92 9.62 -6.64
N GLU A 104 4.61 8.33 -6.64
CA GLU A 104 3.97 7.64 -7.75
C GLU A 104 2.47 7.41 -7.51
N ASN A 105 1.68 7.48 -8.59
CA ASN A 105 0.30 7.02 -8.55
C ASN A 105 0.26 5.55 -8.95
N VAL A 106 -0.13 4.69 -8.02
CA VAL A 106 -0.12 3.24 -8.20
C VAL A 106 -1.38 2.69 -8.88
N ARG A 107 -2.55 3.29 -8.62
CA ARG A 107 -3.85 2.77 -9.08
C ARG A 107 -4.97 3.79 -8.89
N VAL A 108 -5.92 3.78 -9.82
CA VAL A 108 -7.23 4.44 -9.66
C VAL A 108 -8.18 3.51 -8.88
N ASN A 109 -8.69 3.96 -7.74
CA ASN A 109 -9.63 3.21 -6.90
C ASN A 109 -11.11 3.57 -7.13
N LEU A 110 -11.39 4.76 -7.68
CA LEU A 110 -12.74 5.26 -7.93
C LEU A 110 -12.78 6.13 -9.19
N VAL A 111 -13.83 5.95 -10.01
CA VAL A 111 -14.09 6.75 -11.21
C VAL A 111 -15.52 7.30 -11.18
N GLY A 112 -15.75 8.43 -11.86
CA GLY A 112 -17.09 9.03 -11.95
C GLY A 112 -17.55 9.78 -10.70
N ALA A 113 -16.68 9.91 -9.69
CA ALA A 113 -16.95 10.70 -8.50
C ALA A 113 -17.19 12.19 -8.86
N LYS A 114 -18.00 12.87 -8.05
CA LYS A 114 -18.35 14.27 -8.26
C LYS A 114 -17.76 15.14 -7.15
N TYR A 115 -17.05 16.18 -7.56
CA TYR A 115 -16.47 17.20 -6.69
C TYR A 115 -17.27 18.48 -6.85
N THR A 116 -17.56 19.19 -5.75
CA THR A 116 -18.47 20.36 -5.70
C THR A 116 -19.96 20.04 -5.92
N PHE A 117 -20.81 21.07 -5.96
CA PHE A 117 -22.23 20.92 -6.28
C PHE A 117 -22.37 20.37 -7.71
N ALA A 118 -22.86 19.14 -7.82
CA ALA A 118 -23.08 18.43 -9.08
C ALA A 118 -24.57 18.25 -9.37
#